data_AF-A0AAD9HHH8-F1
#
_entry.id   AF-A0AAD9HHH8-F1
#
_cell.length_a   1.000
_cell.length_b   1.000
_cell.length_c   1.000
_cell.angle_alpha   90.00
_cell.angle_beta   90.00
_cell.angle_gamma   90.00
#
_symmetry.space_group_name_H-M   'P 1'
#
loop_
_entity.id
_entity.type
_entity.pdbx_description
1 polymer ?
#
loop_
_entity_poly.entity_id
_entity_poly.type
_entity_poly.pdbx_seq_one_letter_code
_entity_poly.pdbx_strand_id
1 'polypeptide(L)'
;MAISKQQFPDKAAALSPSTWALACLLHDIGTADENLTATRMSFDIYGGFKALLALKDHGAAPDQAEAVAEAIVRHQDTGVDGTITFLGQLIQLATLYDNVGRHPCVKNFGKMVHETTRAEINKTHPRLKWCSFFATTVRTEVEVKPWCHSTHIVNFDKEVESNTLMSAWE
;
A
#
# COMPACT_ATOMS: atom_id res chain seq x y z
N MET A 1 -6.17 2.53 11.77
CA MET A 1 -6.26 3.94 11.31
C MET A 1 -5.44 4.89 12.19
N ALA A 2 -4.18 4.58 12.50
CA ALA A 2 -3.37 5.43 13.40
C ALA A 2 -2.95 6.74 12.73
N ILE A 3 -2.36 6.65 11.53
CA ILE A 3 -1.90 7.81 10.74
C ILE A 3 -3.04 8.82 10.53
N SER A 4 -4.20 8.38 10.03
CA SER A 4 -5.32 9.29 9.77
C SER A 4 -5.83 9.98 11.05
N LYS A 5 -6.01 9.25 12.15
CA LYS A 5 -6.50 9.83 13.41
C LYS A 5 -5.51 10.80 14.06
N GLN A 6 -4.20 10.52 13.97
CA GLN A 6 -3.17 11.34 14.62
C GLN A 6 -2.78 12.56 13.78
N GLN A 7 -2.72 12.41 12.46
CA GLN A 7 -2.16 13.43 11.56
C GLN A 7 -3.24 14.21 10.80
N PHE A 8 -4.42 13.62 10.60
CA PHE A 8 -5.48 14.19 9.75
C PHE A 8 -6.87 14.05 10.41
N PRO A 9 -7.07 14.55 11.64
CA PRO A 9 -8.29 14.30 12.41
C PRO A 9 -9.57 14.70 11.66
N ASP A 10 -9.57 15.85 10.98
CA ASP A 10 -10.74 16.33 10.22
C ASP A 10 -11.09 15.40 9.04
N LYS A 11 -10.07 14.88 8.35
CA LYS A 11 -10.27 13.93 7.25
C LYS A 11 -10.64 12.54 7.77
N ALA A 12 -10.09 12.14 8.91
CA ALA A 12 -10.40 10.88 9.56
C ALA A 12 -11.87 10.80 10.01
N ALA A 13 -12.47 11.93 10.42
CA ALA A 13 -13.88 12.00 10.81
C ALA A 13 -14.84 11.71 9.64
N ALA A 14 -14.44 12.07 8.41
CA ALA A 14 -15.23 11.83 7.20
C ALA A 14 -14.88 10.51 6.48
N LEU A 15 -13.80 9.83 6.88
CA LEU A 15 -13.34 8.61 6.23
C LEU A 15 -14.22 7.43 6.64
N SER A 16 -14.84 6.76 5.65
CA SER A 16 -15.54 5.49 5.86
C SER A 16 -14.55 4.40 6.33
N PRO A 17 -14.74 3.81 7.52
CA PRO A 17 -13.86 2.73 8.00
C PRO A 17 -13.92 1.49 7.12
N SER A 18 -15.08 1.17 6.53
CA SER A 18 -15.23 0.02 5.64
C SER A 18 -14.50 0.25 4.32
N THR A 19 -14.61 1.43 3.71
CA THR A 19 -13.86 1.77 2.50
C THR A 19 -12.35 1.71 2.73
N TRP A 20 -11.88 2.20 3.88
CA TRP A 20 -10.47 2.09 4.26
C TRP A 20 -10.03 0.64 4.44
N ALA A 21 -10.82 -0.17 5.15
CA ALA A 21 -10.51 -1.59 5.34
C ALA A 21 -10.44 -2.35 4.01
N LEU A 22 -11.36 -2.09 3.09
CA LEU A 22 -11.35 -2.71 1.76
C LEU A 22 -10.11 -2.30 0.95
N ALA A 23 -9.73 -1.02 0.97
CA ALA A 23 -8.49 -0.58 0.32
C ALA A 23 -7.26 -1.27 0.92
N CYS A 24 -7.14 -1.35 2.25
CA CYS A 24 -6.02 -2.05 2.89
C CYS A 24 -5.97 -3.54 2.56
N LEU A 25 -7.10 -4.23 2.58
CA LEU A 25 -7.16 -5.68 2.33
C LEU A 25 -6.85 -6.03 0.88
N LEU A 26 -7.18 -5.14 -0.06
CA LEU A 26 -7.14 -5.44 -1.49
C LEU A 26 -5.97 -4.79 -2.23
N HIS A 27 -5.21 -3.85 -1.64
CA HIS A 27 -4.18 -3.13 -2.38
C HIS A 27 -3.10 -4.01 -3.02
N ASP A 28 -2.71 -5.09 -2.33
CA ASP A 28 -1.75 -6.07 -2.82
C ASP A 28 -2.40 -7.29 -3.50
N ILE A 29 -3.70 -7.28 -3.82
CA ILE A 29 -4.38 -8.44 -4.43
C ILE A 29 -3.72 -8.88 -5.76
N GLY A 30 -3.10 -7.93 -6.48
CA GLY A 30 -2.36 -8.21 -7.71
C GLY A 30 -1.06 -8.99 -7.50
N THR A 31 -0.55 -9.06 -6.26
CA THR A 31 0.71 -9.75 -5.91
C THR A 31 0.53 -11.25 -5.69
N ALA A 32 -0.69 -11.73 -5.45
CA ALA A 32 -0.95 -13.16 -5.30
C ALA A 32 -0.48 -13.93 -6.54
N ASP A 33 0.14 -15.10 -6.36
CA ASP A 33 0.78 -15.87 -7.44
C ASP A 33 -0.16 -16.09 -8.64
N GLU A 34 -1.43 -16.40 -8.38
CA GLU A 34 -2.43 -16.61 -9.44
C GLU A 34 -2.75 -15.31 -10.20
N ASN A 35 -2.70 -14.15 -9.56
CA ASN A 35 -2.98 -12.86 -10.19
C ASN A 35 -1.74 -12.25 -10.84
N LEU A 36 -0.57 -12.44 -10.24
CA LEU A 36 0.69 -11.86 -10.72
C LEU A 36 1.02 -12.38 -12.11
N THR A 37 0.78 -13.67 -12.37
CA THR A 37 1.09 -14.33 -13.65
C THR A 37 -0.09 -14.44 -14.62
N ALA A 38 -1.33 -14.22 -14.17
CA ALA A 38 -2.52 -14.23 -15.02
C ALA A 38 -2.66 -13.00 -15.95
N THR A 39 -1.80 -11.99 -15.79
CA THR A 39 -1.86 -10.74 -16.55
C THR A 39 -0.49 -10.29 -17.02
N ARG A 40 -0.47 -9.41 -18.02
CA ARG A 40 0.72 -8.64 -18.45
C ARG A 40 0.72 -7.19 -17.94
N MET A 41 -0.31 -6.79 -17.20
CA MET A 41 -0.39 -5.50 -16.53
C MET A 41 0.37 -5.54 -15.19
N SER A 42 0.82 -4.37 -14.74
CA SER A 42 1.42 -4.17 -13.41
C SER A 42 0.45 -4.59 -12.29
N PHE A 43 0.99 -5.06 -11.17
CA PHE A 43 0.17 -5.67 -10.11
C PHE A 43 -0.78 -4.67 -9.46
N ASP A 44 -0.38 -3.42 -9.30
CA ASP A 44 -1.16 -2.30 -8.79
C ASP A 44 -2.34 -1.98 -9.72
N ILE A 45 -2.09 -1.90 -11.03
CA ILE A 45 -3.11 -1.63 -12.05
C ILE A 45 -4.10 -2.79 -12.13
N TYR A 46 -3.60 -4.02 -12.28
CA TYR A 46 -4.46 -5.20 -12.36
C TYR A 46 -5.19 -5.46 -11.05
N GLY A 47 -4.52 -5.26 -9.92
CA GLY A 47 -5.08 -5.36 -8.58
C GLY A 47 -6.24 -4.39 -8.38
N GLY A 48 -6.11 -3.15 -8.86
CA GLY A 48 -7.19 -2.17 -8.88
C GLY A 48 -8.41 -2.64 -9.67
N PHE A 49 -8.21 -3.21 -10.86
CA PHE A 49 -9.31 -3.78 -11.65
C PHE A 49 -9.95 -5.01 -10.97
N LYS A 50 -9.15 -5.88 -10.37
CA LYS A 50 -9.63 -7.05 -9.63
C LYS A 50 -10.46 -6.64 -8.42
N ALA A 51 -10.00 -5.63 -7.66
CA ALA A 51 -10.74 -5.07 -6.55
C ALA A 51 -12.05 -4.43 -7.01
N LEU A 52 -12.03 -3.64 -8.09
CA LEU A 52 -13.24 -3.00 -8.65
C LEU A 52 -14.32 -4.04 -8.99
N LEU A 53 -13.95 -5.09 -9.71
CA LEU A 53 -14.88 -6.15 -10.12
C LEU A 53 -15.39 -6.93 -8.91
N ALA A 54 -14.49 -7.38 -8.04
CA ALA A 54 -14.86 -8.13 -6.85
C ALA A 54 -15.83 -7.34 -5.96
N LEU A 55 -15.58 -6.05 -5.75
CA LEU A 55 -16.46 -5.21 -4.93
C LEU A 55 -17.83 -5.00 -5.59
N LYS A 56 -17.87 -4.75 -6.91
CA LYS A 56 -19.13 -4.64 -7.65
C LYS A 56 -19.95 -5.93 -7.60
N ASP A 57 -19.30 -7.08 -7.78
CA ASP A 57 -19.94 -8.41 -7.72
C ASP A 57 -20.51 -8.72 -6.33
N HIS A 58 -19.91 -8.17 -5.27
CA HIS A 58 -20.37 -8.33 -3.89
C HIS A 58 -21.30 -7.18 -3.44
N GLY A 59 -21.79 -6.35 -4.36
CA GLY A 59 -22.81 -5.33 -4.09
C GLY A 59 -22.31 -4.07 -3.41
N ALA A 60 -21.00 -3.77 -3.46
CA ALA A 60 -20.50 -2.47 -3.03
C ALA A 60 -21.11 -1.34 -3.87
N ALA A 61 -21.33 -0.19 -3.24
CA ALA A 61 -21.76 1.00 -3.96
C ALA A 61 -20.70 1.39 -5.02
N PRO A 62 -21.10 1.87 -6.22
CA PRO A 62 -20.16 2.18 -7.30
C PRO A 62 -19.03 3.12 -6.88
N ASP A 63 -19.36 4.15 -6.11
CA ASP A 63 -18.41 5.14 -5.59
C ASP A 63 -17.37 4.54 -4.63
N GLN A 64 -17.78 3.61 -3.76
CA GLN A 64 -16.87 2.88 -2.89
C GLN A 64 -15.93 1.96 -3.69
N ALA A 65 -16.47 1.21 -4.64
CA ALA A 65 -15.68 0.29 -5.46
C ALA A 65 -14.65 1.06 -6.31
N GLU A 66 -15.06 2.19 -6.88
CA GLU A 66 -14.20 3.07 -7.69
C GLU A 66 -13.17 3.81 -6.83
N ALA A 67 -13.53 4.28 -5.64
CA ALA A 67 -12.58 4.90 -4.71
C ALA A 67 -11.50 3.91 -4.26
N VAL A 68 -11.88 2.66 -3.96
CA VAL A 68 -10.91 1.60 -3.62
C VAL A 68 -10.02 1.32 -4.82
N ALA A 69 -10.59 1.13 -6.01
CA ALA A 69 -9.81 0.86 -7.22
C ALA A 69 -8.81 1.98 -7.53
N GLU A 70 -9.23 3.25 -7.50
CA GLU A 70 -8.34 4.41 -7.70
C GLU A 70 -7.20 4.45 -6.69
N ALA A 71 -7.50 4.19 -5.40
CA ALA A 71 -6.47 4.17 -4.37
C ALA A 71 -5.46 3.03 -4.59
N ILE A 72 -5.91 1.86 -5.06
CA ILE A 72 -5.05 0.71 -5.35
C ILE A 72 -4.21 0.97 -6.60
N VAL A 73 -4.78 1.46 -7.70
CA VAL A 73 -4.01 1.73 -8.93
C VAL A 73 -2.85 2.69 -8.64
N ARG A 74 -3.03 3.63 -7.72
CA ARG A 74 -2.06 4.69 -7.43
C ARG A 74 -1.27 4.50 -6.14
N HIS A 75 -1.36 3.34 -5.48
CA HIS A 75 -0.73 3.18 -4.15
C HIS A 75 0.81 3.15 -4.20
N GLN A 76 1.40 2.98 -5.39
CA GLN A 76 2.83 3.08 -5.66
C GLN A 76 3.25 4.40 -6.33
N ASP A 77 2.28 5.26 -6.70
CA ASP A 77 2.52 6.55 -7.39
C ASP A 77 3.05 7.62 -6.42
N THR A 78 4.25 7.44 -5.86
CA THR A 78 4.82 8.36 -4.85
C THR A 78 5.43 9.62 -5.48
N GLY A 79 4.81 10.13 -6.55
CA GLY A 79 5.25 11.30 -7.33
C GLY A 79 5.21 12.61 -6.54
N VAL A 80 5.77 13.66 -7.14
CA VAL A 80 5.98 14.96 -6.48
C VAL A 80 4.91 16.02 -6.79
N ASP A 81 4.18 15.87 -7.90
CA ASP A 81 3.24 16.88 -8.41
C ASP A 81 1.81 16.33 -8.56
N GLY A 82 0.83 17.24 -8.57
CA GLY A 82 -0.59 16.95 -8.82
C GLY A 82 -1.42 16.74 -7.55
N THR A 83 -2.60 16.13 -7.71
CA THR A 83 -3.52 15.81 -6.61
C THR A 83 -3.91 14.34 -6.60
N ILE A 84 -4.31 13.86 -5.42
CA ILE A 84 -4.78 12.50 -5.17
C ILE A 84 -5.95 12.54 -4.18
N THR A 85 -6.78 11.50 -4.17
CA THR A 85 -7.83 11.33 -3.15
C THR A 85 -7.20 11.18 -1.76
N PHE A 86 -7.94 11.55 -0.71
CA PHE A 86 -7.44 11.32 0.66
C PHE A 86 -7.21 9.83 0.95
N LEU A 87 -8.06 8.95 0.41
CA LEU A 87 -7.90 7.49 0.52
C LEU A 87 -6.59 7.02 -0.14
N GLY A 88 -6.31 7.52 -1.36
CA GLY A 88 -5.07 7.26 -2.09
C GLY A 88 -3.82 7.76 -1.35
N GLN A 89 -3.85 8.99 -0.82
CA GLN A 89 -2.74 9.50 -0.03
C GLN A 89 -2.51 8.67 1.25
N LEU A 90 -3.59 8.28 1.92
CA LEU A 90 -3.50 7.51 3.16
C LEU A 90 -2.95 6.10 2.92
N ILE A 91 -3.33 5.44 1.82
CA ILE A 91 -2.76 4.12 1.48
C ILE A 91 -1.27 4.24 1.15
N GLN A 92 -0.84 5.26 0.38
CA GLN A 92 0.58 5.51 0.10
C GLN A 92 1.40 5.74 1.37
N LEU A 93 0.88 6.54 2.32
CA LEU A 93 1.57 6.78 3.59
C LEU A 93 1.67 5.48 4.40
N ALA A 94 0.61 4.66 4.43
CA ALA A 94 0.62 3.40 5.16
C ALA A 94 1.58 2.37 4.55
N THR A 95 1.55 2.19 3.24
CA THR A 95 2.42 1.24 2.52
C THR A 95 3.88 1.65 2.60
N LEU A 96 4.21 2.94 2.39
CA LEU A 96 5.58 3.44 2.57
C LEU A 96 6.06 3.28 4.02
N TYR A 97 5.19 3.52 5.00
CA TYR A 97 5.56 3.36 6.41
C TYR A 97 5.96 1.91 6.72
N ASP A 98 5.22 0.95 6.17
CA ASP A 98 5.47 -0.48 6.41
C ASP A 98 6.62 -1.06 5.58
N ASN A 99 6.76 -0.60 4.34
CA ASN A 99 7.70 -1.15 3.36
C ASN A 99 9.09 -0.55 3.49
N VAL A 100 9.21 0.78 3.64
CA VAL A 100 10.50 1.49 3.59
C VAL A 100 10.80 2.32 4.84
N GLY A 101 9.78 2.64 5.65
CA GLY A 101 9.92 3.42 6.88
C GLY A 101 10.38 4.87 6.69
N ARG A 102 10.45 5.35 5.44
CA ARG A 102 10.90 6.70 5.05
C ARG A 102 10.04 7.28 3.94
N HIS A 103 10.00 8.61 3.84
CA HIS A 103 9.28 9.32 2.80
C HIS A 103 10.13 10.50 2.32
N PRO A 104 10.26 10.74 0.99
CA PRO A 104 11.17 11.76 0.46
C PRO A 104 10.85 13.18 0.96
N CYS A 105 9.55 13.51 1.08
CA CYS A 105 9.10 14.86 1.43
C CYS A 105 8.60 15.03 2.88
N VAL A 106 8.52 13.97 3.70
CA VAL A 106 7.97 14.04 5.06
C VAL A 106 9.07 13.87 6.09
N LYS A 107 9.41 14.95 6.80
CA LYS A 107 10.41 14.94 7.86
C LYS A 107 9.97 14.03 9.00
N ASN A 108 10.91 13.28 9.58
CA ASN A 108 10.66 12.38 10.71
C ASN A 108 9.53 11.36 10.45
N PHE A 109 9.40 10.87 9.20
CA PHE A 109 8.30 10.00 8.79
C PHE A 109 8.08 8.79 9.72
N GLY A 110 9.14 8.13 10.18
CA GLY A 110 9.02 7.02 11.14
C GLY A 110 8.38 7.37 12.50
N LYS A 111 8.31 8.66 12.86
CA LYS A 111 7.64 9.18 14.07
C LYS A 111 6.18 9.57 13.84
N MET A 112 5.63 9.33 12.65
CA MET A 112 4.22 9.61 12.33
C MET A 112 3.23 8.80 13.16
N VAL A 113 3.64 7.61 13.60
CA VAL A 113 2.90 6.74 14.53
C VAL A 113 3.74 6.58 15.79
N HIS A 114 3.11 6.75 16.94
CA HIS A 114 3.75 6.54 18.24
C HIS A 114 4.33 5.13 18.34
N GLU A 115 5.53 4.99 18.92
CA GLU A 115 6.27 3.72 18.95
C GLU A 115 5.50 2.59 19.65
N THR A 116 4.74 2.91 20.71
CA THR A 116 3.87 1.94 21.39
C THR A 116 2.83 1.37 20.43
N THR A 117 2.14 2.22 19.68
CA THR A 117 1.12 1.80 18.71
C THR A 117 1.74 0.97 17.59
N ARG A 118 2.92 1.35 17.08
CA ARG A 118 3.66 0.55 16.09
C ARG A 118 4.03 -0.83 16.64
N ALA A 119 4.53 -0.87 17.87
CA ALA A 119 4.93 -2.11 18.53
C ALA A 119 3.73 -3.04 18.79
N GLU A 120 2.58 -2.49 19.22
CA GLU A 120 1.35 -3.25 19.41
C GLU A 120 0.82 -3.83 18.08
N ILE A 121 0.78 -3.02 17.01
CA ILE A 121 0.35 -3.48 15.69
C ILE A 121 1.21 -4.65 15.21
N ASN A 122 2.54 -4.54 15.27
CA ASN A 122 3.44 -5.61 14.81
C ASN A 122 3.46 -6.84 15.73
N LYS A 123 3.10 -6.69 17.01
CA LYS A 123 2.89 -7.85 17.91
C LYS A 123 1.60 -8.59 17.61
N THR A 124 0.53 -7.86 17.31
CA THR A 124 -0.78 -8.44 16.97
C THR A 124 -0.82 -9.01 15.55
N HIS A 125 -0.10 -8.38 14.62
CA HIS A 125 0.01 -8.78 13.22
C HIS A 125 1.49 -8.96 12.87
N PRO A 126 2.08 -10.15 13.15
CA PRO A 126 3.49 -10.41 12.88
C PRO A 126 3.85 -10.23 11.41
N ARG A 127 5.04 -9.67 11.14
CA ARG A 127 5.48 -9.35 9.77
C ARG A 127 5.92 -10.56 8.96
N LEU A 128 6.37 -11.62 9.63
CA LEU A 128 6.78 -12.88 8.98
C LEU A 128 7.83 -12.67 7.87
N LYS A 129 8.92 -11.95 8.16
CA LYS A 129 9.96 -11.57 7.18
C LYS A 129 9.42 -10.75 6.00
N TRP A 130 8.46 -9.87 6.27
CA TRP A 130 7.77 -9.06 5.27
C TRP A 130 8.72 -8.40 4.28
N CYS A 131 9.81 -7.76 4.74
CA CYS A 131 10.68 -7.02 3.84
C CYS A 131 11.34 -7.95 2.80
N SER A 132 11.78 -9.13 3.21
CA SER A 132 12.38 -10.11 2.29
C SER A 132 11.34 -10.73 1.36
N PHE A 133 10.13 -11.02 1.87
CA PHE A 133 9.02 -11.53 1.08
C PHE A 133 8.62 -10.53 -0.01
N PHE A 134 8.32 -9.29 0.37
CA PHE A 134 7.83 -8.28 -0.55
C PHE A 134 8.91 -7.85 -1.56
N ALA A 135 10.18 -7.74 -1.15
CA ALA A 135 11.28 -7.51 -2.09
C ALA A 135 11.41 -8.62 -3.14
N THR A 136 11.14 -9.87 -2.75
CA THR A 136 11.09 -10.99 -3.69
C THR A 136 9.90 -10.87 -4.64
N THR A 137 8.72 -10.50 -4.15
CA THR A 137 7.55 -10.21 -5.00
C THR A 137 7.83 -9.13 -6.04
N VAL A 138 8.49 -8.03 -5.64
CA VAL A 138 8.89 -6.95 -6.56
C VAL A 138 9.84 -7.48 -7.64
N ARG A 139 10.85 -8.26 -7.26
CA ARG A 139 11.79 -8.88 -8.22
C ARG A 139 11.07 -9.81 -9.20
N THR A 140 10.16 -10.64 -8.70
CA THR A 140 9.35 -11.53 -9.53
C THR A 140 8.48 -10.75 -10.52
N GLU A 141 7.84 -9.66 -10.07
CA GLU A 141 7.06 -8.83 -10.98
C GLU A 141 7.93 -8.25 -12.10
N VAL A 142 9.09 -7.68 -11.77
CA VAL A 142 10.02 -7.10 -12.75
C VAL A 142 10.52 -8.18 -13.72
N GLU A 143 10.78 -9.39 -13.24
CA GLU A 143 11.19 -10.52 -14.09
C GLU A 143 10.09 -10.91 -15.10
N VAL A 144 8.85 -11.08 -14.64
CA VAL A 144 7.75 -11.53 -15.50
C VAL A 144 7.11 -10.41 -16.33
N LYS A 145 7.32 -9.15 -15.94
CA LYS A 145 6.76 -7.94 -16.53
C LYS A 145 7.81 -6.81 -16.48
N PRO A 146 8.86 -6.85 -17.31
CA PRO A 146 9.93 -5.84 -17.26
C PRO A 146 9.48 -4.41 -17.59
N TRP A 147 8.26 -4.22 -18.08
CA TRP A 147 7.60 -2.94 -18.32
C TRP A 147 6.66 -2.50 -17.17
N CYS A 148 6.64 -3.21 -16.04
CA CYS A 148 5.70 -2.92 -14.95
C CYS A 148 5.97 -1.56 -14.29
N HIS A 149 4.91 -0.95 -13.75
CA HIS A 149 4.96 0.30 -13.03
C HIS A 149 5.93 0.30 -11.85
N SER A 150 6.12 -0.84 -11.16
CA SER A 150 7.11 -0.99 -10.08
C SER A 150 8.54 -0.57 -10.47
N THR A 151 8.89 -0.65 -11.77
CA THR A 151 10.21 -0.18 -12.27
C THR A 151 10.40 1.34 -12.18
N HIS A 152 9.32 2.11 -12.01
CA HIS A 152 9.38 3.55 -11.77
C HIS A 152 10.00 3.90 -10.42
N ILE A 153 9.89 2.99 -9.44
CA ILE A 153 10.53 3.14 -8.13
C ILE A 153 11.96 2.58 -8.21
N VAL A 154 12.93 3.49 -8.27
CA VAL A 154 14.35 3.13 -8.39
C VAL A 154 14.83 2.32 -7.18
N ASN A 155 15.43 1.15 -7.42
CA ASN A 155 15.93 0.22 -6.40
C ASN A 155 14.88 -0.22 -5.36
N PHE A 156 13.61 -0.35 -5.76
CA PHE A 156 12.50 -0.57 -4.83
C PHE A 156 12.70 -1.77 -3.89
N ASP A 157 13.16 -2.90 -4.40
CA ASP A 157 13.43 -4.11 -3.61
C ASP A 157 14.50 -3.88 -2.53
N LYS A 158 15.59 -3.19 -2.87
CA LYS A 158 16.67 -2.84 -1.92
C LYS A 158 16.19 -1.82 -0.89
N GLU A 159 15.34 -0.89 -1.29
CA GLU A 159 14.75 0.09 -0.38
C GLU A 159 13.91 -0.59 0.70
N VAL A 160 13.11 -1.58 0.30
CA VAL A 160 12.33 -2.42 1.22
C VAL A 160 13.25 -3.21 2.16
N GLU A 161 14.28 -3.88 1.63
CA GLU A 161 15.23 -4.66 2.44
C GLU A 161 16.05 -3.79 3.41
N SER A 162 16.19 -2.49 3.13
CA SER A 162 16.91 -1.53 3.98
C SER A 162 16.05 -0.89 5.08
N ASN A 163 14.81 -1.33 5.26
CA ASN A 163 13.87 -0.74 6.22
C ASN A 163 14.30 -0.92 7.69
N THR A 164 14.97 0.11 8.21
CA THR A 164 15.41 0.13 9.61
C THR A 164 14.26 0.35 10.60
N LEU A 165 13.14 0.97 10.18
CA LEU A 165 12.03 1.28 11.06
C LEU A 165 11.33 0.03 11.59
N MET A 166 11.23 -1.00 10.74
CA MET A 166 10.52 -2.25 11.05
C MET A 166 11.44 -3.41 11.45
N SER A 167 12.77 -3.18 11.44
CA SER A 167 13.80 -4.22 11.67
C SER A 167 13.64 -5.05 12.95
N ALA A 168 13.03 -4.50 14.01
CA ALA A 168 12.79 -5.22 15.27
C ALA A 168 11.68 -6.29 15.18
N TRP A 169 10.93 -6.34 14.06
CA TRP A 169 9.79 -7.24 13.86
C TRP A 169 9.92 -8.13 12.62
N GLU A 170 11.09 -8.17 11.98
CA GLU A 170 11.39 -9.03 10.82
C GLU A 170 11.56 -10.51 11.18
#